data_AF-A0A754E7B2-F1
#
_entry.id   AF-A0A754E7B2-F1
#
_cell.length_a   1.000
_cell.length_b   1.000
_cell.length_c   1.000
_cell.angle_alpha   90.00
_cell.angle_beta   90.00
_cell.angle_gamma   90.00
#
_symmetry.space_group_name_H-M   'P 1'
#
loop_
_entity.id
_entity.type
_entity.pdbx_description
1 polymer ?
#
loop_
_entity_poly.entity_id
_entity_poly.type
_entity_poly.pdbx_seq_one_letter_code
_entity_poly.pdbx_strand_id
1 'polypeptide(L)'
;MKKLKRLSRLVATAPRPRLWGWLLAAAVMFLVIAVVSPQQLPVVIYKLSLISLAAVLGYWLDRSLFPKARPGQFQRHVPQLMDIGRYPVEVGCHMVFAATLIRRAIIVAAVCLAVAMGL
;
A
#
# COMPACT_ATOMS: atom_id res chain seq x y z
N MET A 1 36.96 3.46 5.56
CA MET A 1 35.98 4.39 6.18
C MET A 1 35.06 5.14 5.20
N LYS A 2 35.40 5.31 3.90
CA LYS A 2 34.53 6.02 2.92
C LYS A 2 33.27 5.27 2.45
N LYS A 3 33.28 3.92 2.45
CA LYS A 3 32.12 3.08 2.05
C LYS A 3 30.93 3.19 3.01
N LEU A 4 31.16 3.24 4.33
CA LEU A 4 30.08 3.36 5.33
C LEU A 4 29.31 4.69 5.23
N LYS A 5 29.99 5.78 4.86
CA LYS A 5 29.36 7.09 4.63
C LYS A 5 28.49 7.16 3.36
N ARG A 6 28.64 6.23 2.41
CA ARG A 6 27.79 6.14 1.20
C ARG A 6 26.50 5.38 1.47
N LEU A 7 26.58 4.28 2.23
CA LEU A 7 25.41 3.48 2.61
C LEU A 7 24.46 4.25 3.53
N SER A 8 25.00 5.03 4.47
CA SER A 8 24.19 5.91 5.34
C SER A 8 23.47 7.02 4.57
N ARG A 9 24.06 7.55 3.48
CA ARG A 9 23.38 8.52 2.61
C ARG A 9 22.23 7.91 1.83
N LEU A 10 22.37 6.66 1.37
CA LEU A 10 21.30 5.95 0.67
C LEU A 10 20.09 5.66 1.57
N VAL A 11 20.34 5.37 2.86
CA VAL A 11 19.27 5.18 3.86
C VAL A 11 18.67 6.53 4.30
N ALA A 12 19.48 7.59 4.39
CA ALA A 12 19.02 8.91 4.81
C ALA A 12 18.16 9.63 3.76
N THR A 13 18.28 9.29 2.48
CA THR A 13 17.47 9.85 1.39
C THR A 13 16.19 9.07 1.10
N ALA A 14 15.98 7.92 1.75
CA ALA A 14 14.72 7.22 1.62
C ALA A 14 13.64 8.02 2.38
N PRO A 15 12.62 8.59 1.68
CA PRO A 15 11.52 9.24 2.37
C PRO A 15 10.95 8.23 3.37
N ARG A 16 10.93 8.59 4.66
CA ARG A 16 10.43 7.71 5.71
C ARG A 16 9.06 7.21 5.26
N PRO A 17 8.88 5.89 5.06
CA PRO A 17 7.58 5.38 4.63
C PRO A 17 6.57 5.79 5.71
N ARG A 18 5.49 6.46 5.30
CA ARG A 18 4.47 7.02 6.22
C ARG A 18 3.94 5.99 7.23
N LEU A 19 4.07 4.70 6.92
CA LEU A 19 3.62 3.56 7.70
C LEU A 19 4.71 2.91 8.57
N TRP A 20 5.88 3.54 8.73
CA TRP A 20 7.00 2.95 9.49
C TRP A 20 6.63 2.59 10.93
N GLY A 21 5.85 3.43 11.61
CA GLY A 21 5.39 3.14 12.98
C GLY A 21 4.52 1.89 13.06
N TRP A 22 3.64 1.70 12.08
CA TRP A 22 2.79 0.50 11.97
C TRP A 22 3.59 -0.75 11.66
N LEU A 23 4.62 -0.63 10.82
CA LEU A 23 5.51 -1.73 10.47
C LEU A 23 6.33 -2.19 11.69
N LEU A 24 6.80 -1.25 12.50
CA LEU A 24 7.49 -1.54 13.75
C LEU A 24 6.56 -2.22 14.75
N ALA A 25 5.34 -1.72 14.93
CA ALA A 25 4.34 -2.34 15.80
C ALA A 25 4.02 -3.79 15.36
N ALA A 26 3.84 -4.03 14.05
CA ALA A 26 3.61 -5.36 13.50
C ALA A 26 4.79 -6.31 13.75
N ALA A 27 6.03 -5.83 13.61
CA ALA A 27 7.23 -6.62 13.88
C ALA A 27 7.36 -7.01 15.36
N VAL A 28 7.05 -6.07 16.28
CA VAL A 28 7.01 -6.35 17.73
C VAL A 28 5.96 -7.40 18.04
N MET A 29 4.74 -7.26 17.48
CA MET A 29 3.67 -8.24 17.66
C MET A 29 4.07 -9.63 17.16
N PHE A 30 4.68 -9.72 15.98
CA PHE A 30 5.18 -10.97 15.44
C PHE A 30 6.23 -11.63 16.34
N LEU A 31 7.12 -10.83 16.94
CA LEU A 31 8.13 -11.32 17.87
C LEU A 31 7.53 -11.83 19.19
N VAL A 32 6.50 -11.16 19.70
CA VAL A 32 5.74 -11.64 20.87
C VAL A 32 5.11 -13.01 20.59
N ILE A 33 4.50 -13.20 19.41
CA ILE A 33 3.92 -14.50 19.01
C ILE A 33 5.00 -15.58 18.92
N ALA A 34 6.19 -15.23 18.40
CA ALA A 34 7.31 -16.16 18.30
C ALA A 34 7.78 -16.68 19.67
N VAL A 35 7.77 -15.82 20.69
CA VAL A 35 8.19 -16.17 22.06
C VAL A 35 7.10 -16.93 22.81
N VAL A 36 5.85 -16.48 22.72
CA VAL A 36 4.72 -17.05 23.49
C VAL A 36 4.23 -18.37 22.87
N SER A 37 4.22 -18.47 21.55
CA SER A 37 3.64 -19.62 20.83
C SER A 37 4.41 -19.92 19.55
N PRO A 38 5.64 -20.45 19.63
CA PRO A 38 6.51 -20.69 18.46
C PRO A 38 5.89 -21.64 17.43
N GLN A 39 5.06 -22.58 17.89
CA GLN A 39 4.31 -23.50 17.01
C GLN A 39 3.31 -22.80 16.08
N GLN A 40 2.89 -21.56 16.37
CA GLN A 40 1.95 -20.79 15.54
C GLN A 40 2.65 -19.99 14.42
N LEU A 41 3.99 -19.92 14.42
CA LEU A 41 4.75 -19.18 13.42
C LEU A 41 4.41 -19.59 11.97
N PRO A 42 4.33 -20.88 11.62
CA PRO A 42 3.98 -21.28 10.26
C PRO A 42 2.58 -20.81 9.85
N VAL A 43 1.61 -20.85 10.77
CA VAL A 43 0.23 -20.44 10.53
C VAL A 43 0.13 -18.93 10.31
N VAL A 44 0.83 -18.14 11.12
CA VAL A 44 0.85 -16.67 10.99
C VAL A 44 1.52 -16.26 9.68
N ILE A 45 2.65 -16.87 9.33
CA ILE A 45 3.34 -16.60 8.04
C ILE A 45 2.43 -16.95 6.87
N TYR A 46 1.72 -18.08 6.94
CA TYR A 46 0.77 -18.49 5.91
C TYR A 46 -0.36 -17.46 5.72
N LYS A 47 -0.99 -17.04 6.83
CA LYS A 47 -2.06 -16.02 6.81
C LYS A 47 -1.56 -14.67 6.26
N LEU A 48 -0.38 -14.22 6.70
CA LEU A 48 0.22 -12.98 6.21
C LEU A 48 0.55 -13.05 4.71
N SER A 49 1.06 -14.19 4.25
CA SER A 49 1.37 -14.42 2.83
C SER A 49 0.12 -14.35 1.98
N LEU A 50 -0.97 -14.98 2.42
CA LEU A 50 -2.26 -14.94 1.71
C LEU A 50 -2.85 -13.53 1.65
N ILE A 51 -2.86 -12.79 2.76
CA ILE A 51 -3.37 -11.40 2.78
C ILE A 51 -2.51 -10.50 1.88
N SER A 52 -1.19 -10.68 1.90
CA SER A 52 -0.27 -9.92 1.03
C SER A 52 -0.52 -10.22 -0.44
N LEU A 53 -0.72 -11.50 -0.78
CA LEU A 53 -1.06 -11.92 -2.14
C LEU A 53 -2.42 -11.37 -2.56
N ALA A 54 -3.42 -11.38 -1.68
CA ALA A 54 -4.75 -10.82 -1.92
C ALA A 54 -4.68 -9.33 -2.27
N ALA A 55 -3.87 -8.55 -1.54
CA ALA A 55 -3.69 -7.13 -1.81
C ALA A 55 -3.03 -6.87 -3.17
N VAL A 56 -2.01 -7.67 -3.53
CA VAL A 56 -1.36 -7.59 -4.83
C VAL A 56 -2.35 -7.94 -5.94
N LEU A 57 -3.08 -9.05 -5.81
CA LEU A 57 -4.08 -9.49 -6.77
C LEU A 57 -5.21 -8.46 -6.93
N GLY A 58 -5.73 -7.89 -5.84
CA GLY A 58 -6.76 -6.86 -5.89
C GLY A 58 -6.32 -5.61 -6.65
N TYR A 59 -5.05 -5.19 -6.49
CA TYR A 59 -4.48 -4.08 -7.25
C TYR A 59 -4.34 -4.42 -8.75
N TRP A 60 -3.84 -5.62 -9.08
CA TRP A 60 -3.73 -6.06 -10.47
C TRP A 60 -5.10 -6.21 -11.13
N LEU A 61 -6.08 -6.72 -10.39
CA LEU A 61 -7.46 -6.88 -10.85
C LEU A 61 -8.06 -5.52 -11.23
N ASP A 62 -7.99 -4.53 -10.35
CA ASP A 62 -8.44 -3.17 -10.66
C ASP A 62 -7.77 -2.59 -11.92
N ARG A 63 -6.45 -2.79 -12.06
CA ARG A 63 -5.69 -2.28 -13.20
C ARG A 63 -6.04 -2.97 -14.52
N SER A 64 -6.35 -4.27 -14.49
CA SER A 64 -6.74 -5.05 -15.67
C SER A 64 -8.17 -4.79 -16.12
N LEU A 65 -9.10 -4.59 -15.19
CA LEU A 65 -10.50 -4.27 -15.48
C LEU A 65 -10.68 -2.87 -16.06
N PHE A 66 -9.84 -1.90 -15.65
CA PHE A 66 -10.03 -0.49 -15.98
C PHE A 66 -8.77 0.18 -16.56
N PRO A 67 -8.33 -0.19 -17.77
CA PRO A 67 -7.12 0.37 -18.37
C PRO A 67 -7.19 1.88 -18.62
N LYS A 68 -8.37 2.43 -18.93
CA LYS A 68 -8.59 3.84 -19.31
C LYS A 68 -9.23 4.75 -18.26
N ALA A 69 -9.51 4.24 -17.05
CA ALA A 69 -10.18 4.99 -15.98
C ALA A 69 -9.31 5.06 -14.72
N ARG A 70 -8.06 5.48 -14.88
CA ARG A 70 -7.09 5.64 -13.79
C ARG A 70 -7.27 7.00 -13.11
N PRO A 71 -7.14 7.08 -11.77
CA PRO A 71 -7.35 8.33 -11.04
C PRO A 71 -6.40 9.46 -11.48
N GLY A 72 -5.18 9.13 -11.92
CA GLY A 72 -4.22 10.12 -12.42
C GLY A 72 -4.63 10.83 -13.71
N GLN A 73 -5.61 10.30 -14.47
CA GLN A 73 -6.10 10.95 -15.68
C GLN A 73 -7.00 12.15 -15.39
N PHE A 74 -7.60 12.22 -14.20
CA PHE A 74 -8.48 13.32 -13.79
C PHE A 74 -7.73 14.40 -13.01
N GLN A 75 -6.40 14.34 -12.98
CA GLN A 75 -5.56 15.21 -12.18
C GLN A 75 -4.86 16.24 -13.07
N ARG A 76 -4.94 17.52 -12.68
CA ARG A 76 -4.25 18.59 -13.39
C ARG A 76 -2.76 18.54 -13.08
N HIS A 77 -1.96 18.52 -14.15
CA HIS A 77 -0.51 18.54 -14.07
C HIS A 77 -0.04 20.00 -13.99
N VAL A 78 0.04 20.55 -12.78
CA VAL A 78 0.52 21.91 -12.51
C VAL A 78 1.84 21.81 -11.72
N PRO A 79 3.00 22.00 -12.37
CA PRO A 79 4.31 21.80 -11.74
C PRO A 79 4.48 22.56 -10.42
N GLN A 80 4.04 23.83 -10.37
CA GLN A 80 4.17 24.66 -9.16
C GLN A 80 3.39 24.13 -7.96
N LEU A 81 2.24 23.46 -8.19
CA LEU A 81 1.42 22.88 -7.11
C LEU A 81 1.95 21.51 -6.69
N MET A 82 2.54 20.76 -7.61
CA MET A 82 3.09 19.43 -7.32
C MET A 82 4.33 19.51 -6.42
N ASP A 83 5.17 20.54 -6.59
CA ASP A 83 6.35 20.77 -5.73
C ASP A 83 5.98 21.06 -4.27
N ILE A 84 4.79 21.61 -4.03
CA ILE A 84 4.24 21.83 -2.67
C ILE A 84 3.34 20.66 -2.21
N GLY A 85 3.33 19.54 -2.93
CA GLY A 85 2.57 18.33 -2.58
C GLY A 85 1.05 18.44 -2.77
N ARG A 86 0.57 19.42 -3.55
CA ARG A 86 -0.84 19.57 -3.90
C ARG A 86 -1.10 19.02 -5.28
N TYR A 87 -2.10 18.15 -5.39
CA TYR A 87 -2.46 17.53 -6.67
C TYR A 87 -3.92 17.83 -7.04
N PRO A 88 -4.20 18.99 -7.68
CA PRO A 88 -5.56 19.43 -7.98
C PRO A 88 -6.27 18.51 -8.99
N VAL A 89 -7.54 18.21 -8.74
CA VAL A 89 -8.41 17.45 -9.67
C VAL A 89 -8.97 18.40 -10.73
N GLU A 90 -9.18 17.90 -11.96
CA GLU A 90 -9.84 18.66 -13.02
C GLU A 90 -11.27 19.05 -12.64
N VAL A 91 -11.60 20.32 -12.91
CA VAL A 91 -12.91 20.90 -12.63
C VAL A 91 -13.97 20.15 -13.44
N GLY A 92 -15.01 19.67 -12.77
CA GLY A 92 -16.05 18.83 -13.37
C GLY A 92 -15.80 17.32 -13.26
N CYS A 93 -14.57 16.89 -12.95
CA CYS A 93 -14.22 15.46 -12.81
C CYS A 93 -14.19 14.96 -11.36
N HIS A 94 -14.55 15.78 -10.36
CA HIS A 94 -14.47 15.42 -8.93
C HIS A 94 -15.26 14.16 -8.59
N MET A 95 -16.49 14.02 -9.12
CA MET A 95 -17.34 12.86 -8.88
C MET A 95 -16.77 11.58 -9.52
N VAL A 96 -16.28 11.69 -10.75
CA VAL A 96 -15.67 10.55 -11.46
C VAL A 96 -14.38 10.13 -10.75
N PHE A 97 -13.56 11.09 -10.33
CA PHE A 97 -12.36 10.84 -9.55
C PHE A 97 -12.69 10.12 -8.23
N ALA A 98 -13.64 10.64 -7.45
CA ALA A 98 -14.09 10.00 -6.20
C ALA A 98 -14.63 8.59 -6.43
N ALA A 99 -15.47 8.40 -7.46
CA ALA A 99 -16.00 7.09 -7.84
C ALA A 99 -14.89 6.10 -8.22
N THR A 100 -13.85 6.54 -8.95
CA THR A 100 -12.71 5.67 -9.26
C THR A 100 -11.93 5.28 -7.99
N LEU A 101 -11.75 6.18 -7.03
CA LEU A 101 -11.07 5.84 -5.77
C LEU A 101 -11.88 4.84 -4.94
N ILE A 102 -13.21 5.04 -4.85
CA ILE A 102 -14.12 4.14 -4.12
C ILE A 102 -14.13 2.76 -4.76
N ARG A 103 -14.21 2.66 -6.09
CA ARG A 103 -14.15 1.39 -6.82
C ARG A 103 -12.89 0.60 -6.48
N ARG A 104 -11.73 1.27 -6.49
CA ARG A 104 -10.43 0.67 -6.13
C ARG A 104 -10.44 0.13 -4.71
N ALA A 105 -10.96 0.92 -3.77
CA ALA A 105 -11.07 0.52 -2.38
C ALA A 105 -11.99 -0.71 -2.21
N ILE A 106 -13.14 -0.73 -2.89
CA ILE A 106 -14.11 -1.84 -2.82
C ILE A 106 -13.54 -3.12 -3.41
N ILE A 107 -12.90 -3.07 -4.59
CA ILE A 107 -12.30 -4.26 -5.23
C ILE A 107 -11.23 -4.85 -4.33
N VAL A 108 -10.30 -4.02 -3.82
CA VAL A 108 -9.24 -4.48 -2.92
C VAL A 108 -9.82 -5.02 -1.62
N ALA A 109 -10.82 -4.35 -1.02
CA ALA A 109 -11.48 -4.81 0.19
C ALA A 109 -12.19 -6.15 -0.02
N ALA A 110 -12.92 -6.32 -1.13
CA ALA A 110 -13.62 -7.56 -1.45
C ALA A 110 -12.66 -8.74 -1.62
N VAL A 111 -11.53 -8.53 -2.32
CA VAL A 111 -10.50 -9.58 -2.49
C VAL A 111 -9.85 -9.92 -1.15
N CYS A 112 -9.50 -8.93 -0.33
CA CYS A 112 -8.95 -9.16 1.00
C CYS A 112 -9.93 -9.89 1.93
N LEU A 113 -11.21 -9.50 1.93
CA LEU A 113 -12.24 -10.15 2.74
C LEU A 113 -12.53 -11.58 2.28
N ALA A 114 -12.61 -11.82 0.97
CA ALA A 114 -12.82 -13.17 0.43
C ALA A 114 -11.69 -14.11 0.84
N VAL A 115 -10.44 -13.65 0.75
CA VAL A 115 -9.28 -14.43 1.21
C VAL A 115 -9.29 -14.59 2.72
N ALA A 116 -9.67 -13.54 3.48
CA ALA A 116 -9.69 -13.60 4.94
C ALA A 116 -10.81 -14.48 5.51
N MET A 117 -11.95 -14.60 4.84
CA MET A 117 -13.07 -15.46 5.24
C MET A 117 -12.89 -16.91 4.83
N GLY A 118 -12.05 -17.19 3.83
CA GLY A 118 -11.66 -18.56 3.45
C GLY A 118 -10.59 -19.19 4.35
N LEU A 119 -10.18 -18.49 5.42
CA LEU A 119 -9.14 -18.88 6.39
C LEU A 119 -9.68 -19.57 7.64
#